data_AF-A0A959CAC5-F1
#
_entry.id   AF-A0A959CAC5-F1
#
_cell.length_a   1.000
_cell.length_b   1.000
_cell.length_c   1.000
_cell.angle_alpha   90.00
_cell.angle_beta   90.00
_cell.angle_gamma   90.00
#
_symmetry.space_group_name_H-M   'P 1'
#
loop_
_entity.id
_entity.type
_entity.pdbx_description
1 polymer ?
#
loop_
_entity_poly.entity_id
_entity_poly.type
_entity_poly.pdbx_seq_one_letter_code
_entity_poly.pdbx_strand_id
1 'polypeptide(L)'
;MFTSKSNWLLSGLLFGLLALCASCKGKKPDLTVQLINTASIQVTCPGGPGTCVTTVSFTIANTGNAQADAFNVKVTFDPGVTINQPVPAMPAGATQMFTLSSPPGGNCFNPDCTICVEVDDANVIQESNEGNNKKCQTKPG
;
A
#
# COMPACT_ATOMS: atom_id res chain seq x y z
N MET A 1 -52.01 -41.28 -27.44
CA MET A 1 -52.89 -40.12 -27.19
C MET A 1 -52.41 -39.43 -25.90
N PHE A 2 -52.56 -38.12 -25.77
CA PHE A 2 -51.86 -37.30 -24.76
C PHE A 2 -52.35 -37.41 -23.31
N THR A 3 -51.54 -36.86 -22.39
CA THR A 3 -51.86 -36.30 -21.04
C THR A 3 -51.48 -37.24 -19.87
N SER A 4 -50.38 -37.04 -19.11
CA SER A 4 -50.07 -35.98 -18.10
C SER A 4 -50.90 -36.16 -16.79
N LYS A 5 -50.40 -36.04 -15.54
CA LYS A 5 -49.29 -35.22 -15.00
C LYS A 5 -48.46 -35.91 -13.90
N SER A 6 -47.30 -35.31 -13.61
CA SER A 6 -46.30 -35.67 -12.60
C SER A 6 -46.63 -35.22 -11.17
N ASN A 7 -46.02 -35.89 -10.17
CA ASN A 7 -45.28 -35.35 -8.99
C ASN A 7 -45.19 -36.41 -7.87
N TRP A 8 -44.20 -36.48 -6.96
CA TRP A 8 -42.90 -35.80 -6.83
C TRP A 8 -41.94 -36.70 -6.02
N LEU A 9 -40.74 -36.99 -6.54
CA LEU A 9 -39.40 -36.67 -6.02
C LEU A 9 -38.89 -37.36 -4.73
N LEU A 10 -37.59 -37.69 -4.77
CA LEU A 10 -36.97 -38.77 -4.00
C LEU A 10 -36.50 -38.37 -2.59
N SER A 11 -36.50 -39.37 -1.70
CA SER A 11 -35.84 -39.30 -0.40
C SER A 11 -34.35 -39.67 -0.52
N GLY A 12 -33.49 -38.80 0.02
CA GLY A 12 -32.20 -39.11 0.65
C GLY A 12 -31.10 -39.83 -0.14
N LEU A 13 -29.94 -39.17 -0.26
CA LEU A 13 -28.75 -39.67 0.43
C LEU A 13 -27.77 -38.51 0.72
N LEU A 14 -27.46 -38.30 1.99
CA LEU A 14 -26.63 -37.18 2.45
C LEU A 14 -25.15 -37.61 2.52
N PHE A 15 -24.42 -37.54 1.41
CA PHE A 15 -22.96 -37.70 1.46
C PHE A 15 -22.30 -36.42 1.94
N GLY A 16 -22.01 -36.37 3.25
CA GLY A 16 -21.30 -35.26 3.87
C GLY A 16 -19.85 -35.19 3.42
N LEU A 17 -19.54 -34.28 2.49
CA LEU A 17 -18.18 -33.84 2.26
C LEU A 17 -17.83 -32.77 3.30
N LEU A 18 -17.42 -33.20 4.49
CA LEU A 18 -16.91 -32.31 5.53
C LEU A 18 -15.51 -31.80 5.13
N ALA A 19 -15.47 -30.88 4.18
CA ALA A 19 -14.25 -30.17 3.82
C ALA A 19 -13.82 -29.32 5.02
N LEU A 20 -12.89 -29.84 5.83
CA LEU A 20 -12.27 -29.10 6.92
C LEU A 20 -11.66 -27.81 6.34
N CYS A 21 -12.26 -26.68 6.69
CA CYS A 21 -11.73 -25.36 6.39
C CYS A 21 -10.44 -25.11 7.21
N ALA A 22 -9.31 -25.62 6.71
CA ALA A 22 -7.99 -25.43 7.29
C ALA A 22 -7.42 -23.99 7.02
N SER A 23 -8.30 -22.99 6.94
CA SER A 23 -7.93 -21.59 6.59
C SER A 23 -8.63 -20.52 7.44
N CYS A 24 -9.20 -20.88 8.60
CA CYS A 24 -9.76 -19.90 9.55
C CYS A 24 -8.72 -19.13 10.39
N LYS A 25 -7.42 -19.19 10.05
CA LYS A 25 -6.52 -18.06 10.36
C LYS A 25 -6.79 -16.99 9.29
N GLY A 26 -7.57 -15.98 9.66
CA GLY A 26 -8.05 -14.94 8.75
C GLY A 26 -6.89 -14.38 7.91
N LYS A 27 -7.04 -14.47 6.59
CA LYS A 27 -6.08 -13.86 5.67
C LYS A 27 -6.18 -12.35 5.80
N LYS A 28 -5.04 -11.67 5.86
CA LYS A 28 -4.94 -10.22 5.97
C LYS A 28 -3.87 -9.67 5.02
N PRO A 29 -4.02 -8.43 4.53
CA PRO A 29 -2.92 -7.70 3.94
C PRO A 29 -1.86 -7.36 5.01
N ASP A 30 -0.69 -6.95 4.53
CA ASP A 30 0.42 -6.43 5.33
C ASP A 30 1.18 -5.45 4.43
N LEU A 31 0.73 -4.21 4.38
CA LEU A 31 1.32 -3.15 3.57
C LEU A 31 2.62 -2.67 4.23
N THR A 32 3.66 -2.46 3.43
CA THR A 32 4.93 -1.95 3.96
C THR A 32 5.71 -1.15 2.93
N VAL A 33 6.51 -0.20 3.42
CA VAL A 33 7.48 0.52 2.59
C VAL A 33 8.76 -0.31 2.46
N GLN A 34 8.83 -1.11 1.41
CA GLN A 34 9.96 -1.99 1.13
C GLN A 34 11.27 -1.19 0.97
N LEU A 35 11.26 -0.11 0.17
CA LEU A 35 12.45 0.68 -0.15
C LEU A 35 12.11 2.16 -0.32
N ILE A 36 12.96 3.05 0.21
CA ILE A 36 13.07 4.44 -0.24
C ILE A 36 14.44 4.56 -0.88
N ASN A 37 14.50 4.88 -2.17
CA ASN A 37 15.76 4.92 -2.92
C ASN A 37 16.44 6.28 -2.69
N THR A 38 17.26 6.40 -1.64
CA THR A 38 17.98 7.64 -1.32
C THR A 38 18.89 8.12 -2.47
N ALA A 39 19.47 7.21 -3.26
CA ALA A 39 20.26 7.58 -4.44
C ALA A 39 19.42 8.31 -5.52
N SER A 40 18.11 8.05 -5.59
CA SER A 40 17.19 8.76 -6.49
C SER A 40 16.83 10.18 -6.03
N ILE A 41 17.17 10.59 -4.80
CA ILE A 41 16.82 11.92 -4.28
C ILE A 41 17.54 13.01 -5.10
N GLN A 42 16.73 13.84 -5.77
CA GLN A 42 17.13 15.03 -6.51
C GLN A 42 16.42 16.26 -5.95
N VAL A 43 17.07 17.42 -5.96
CA VAL A 43 16.45 18.70 -5.58
C VAL A 43 16.71 19.73 -6.67
N THR A 44 15.66 20.42 -7.13
CA THR A 44 15.75 21.49 -8.13
C THR A 44 15.10 22.77 -7.62
N CYS A 45 15.80 23.91 -7.70
CA CYS A 45 15.35 25.20 -7.14
C CYS A 45 15.22 26.28 -8.24
N PRO A 46 14.20 26.19 -9.12
CA PRO A 46 14.13 26.99 -10.36
C PRO A 46 14.05 28.52 -10.16
N GLY A 47 13.55 28.99 -9.03
CA GLY A 47 13.49 30.40 -8.64
C GLY A 47 14.24 30.70 -7.34
N GLY A 48 15.21 29.85 -6.95
CA GLY A 48 16.01 30.01 -5.73
C GLY A 48 15.50 29.22 -4.51
N PRO A 49 16.06 29.46 -3.31
CA PRO A 49 15.94 28.55 -2.15
C PRO A 49 14.51 28.25 -1.67
N GLY A 50 13.57 29.17 -1.86
CA GLY A 50 12.16 28.97 -1.49
C GLY A 50 11.35 28.14 -2.49
N THR A 51 11.84 27.94 -3.72
CA THR A 51 11.11 27.23 -4.78
C THR A 51 11.57 25.80 -4.97
N CYS A 52 12.40 25.26 -4.08
CA CYS A 52 13.00 23.94 -4.25
C CYS A 52 11.93 22.83 -4.23
N VAL A 53 12.04 21.93 -5.21
CA VAL A 53 11.24 20.72 -5.39
C VAL A 53 12.14 19.51 -5.21
N THR A 54 11.72 18.57 -4.38
CA THR A 54 12.45 17.34 -4.06
C THR A 54 11.77 16.16 -4.73
N THR A 55 12.50 15.40 -5.54
CA THR A 55 12.00 14.19 -6.22
C THR A 55 12.63 12.95 -5.59
N VAL A 56 11.84 11.91 -5.35
CA VAL A 56 12.30 10.61 -4.81
C VAL A 56 11.51 9.44 -5.37
N SER A 57 12.18 8.31 -5.58
CA SER A 57 11.57 7.02 -5.88
C SER A 57 11.50 6.11 -4.66
N PHE A 58 10.39 5.39 -4.49
CA PHE A 58 10.20 4.42 -3.42
C PHE A 58 9.34 3.24 -3.89
N THR A 59 9.44 2.11 -3.19
CA THR A 59 8.69 0.88 -3.47
C THR A 59 7.91 0.49 -2.22
N ILE A 60 6.62 0.25 -2.39
CA ILE A 60 5.73 -0.35 -1.40
C ILE A 60 5.39 -1.79 -1.78
N ALA A 61 5.02 -2.61 -0.81
CA ALA A 61 4.64 -3.99 -1.00
C ALA A 61 3.42 -4.34 -0.13
N ASN A 62 2.62 -5.31 -0.57
CA ASN A 62 1.72 -6.07 0.29
C ASN A 62 2.38 -7.43 0.58
N THR A 63 3.08 -7.55 1.71
CA THR A 63 3.71 -8.79 2.18
C THR A 63 2.74 -9.78 2.83
N GLY A 64 1.45 -9.42 2.86
CA GLY A 64 0.38 -10.21 3.48
C GLY A 64 -0.11 -11.36 2.62
N ASN A 65 -1.16 -12.03 3.09
CA ASN A 65 -1.76 -13.19 2.42
C ASN A 65 -3.22 -12.95 1.97
N ALA A 66 -3.73 -11.72 2.10
CA ALA A 66 -4.92 -11.20 1.43
C ALA A 66 -4.60 -9.96 0.59
N GLN A 67 -5.52 -9.61 -0.31
CA GLN A 67 -5.54 -8.31 -0.97
C GLN A 67 -5.80 -7.19 0.05
N ALA A 68 -5.12 -6.06 -0.10
CA ALA A 68 -5.53 -4.78 0.48
C ALA A 68 -6.49 -4.07 -0.49
N ASP A 69 -7.55 -3.46 0.02
CA ASP A 69 -8.40 -2.56 -0.77
C ASP A 69 -7.66 -1.23 -1.04
N ALA A 70 -8.29 -0.26 -1.70
CA ALA A 70 -7.63 1.00 -2.05
C ALA A 70 -7.30 1.84 -0.80
N PHE A 71 -6.10 2.41 -0.76
CA PHE A 71 -5.56 3.16 0.38
C PHE A 71 -4.75 4.39 -0.09
N ASN A 72 -4.23 5.19 0.84
CA ASN A 72 -3.33 6.31 0.54
C ASN A 72 -1.92 6.05 1.05
N VAL A 73 -0.93 6.58 0.35
CA VAL A 73 0.44 6.69 0.83
C VAL A 73 0.74 8.14 1.14
N LYS A 74 1.04 8.45 2.40
CA LYS A 74 1.57 9.77 2.78
C LYS A 74 3.09 9.77 2.60
N VAL A 75 3.60 10.70 1.80
CA VAL A 75 5.02 10.98 1.68
C VAL A 75 5.30 12.35 2.28
N THR A 76 6.19 12.39 3.27
CA THR A 76 6.69 13.61 3.91
C THR A 76 8.13 13.83 3.47
N PHE A 77 8.37 14.98 2.85
CA PHE A 77 9.69 15.46 2.43
C PHE A 77 10.17 16.52 3.41
N ASP A 78 11.42 16.48 3.87
CA ASP A 78 11.99 17.62 4.60
C ASP A 78 11.90 18.90 3.75
N PRO A 79 11.57 20.07 4.35
CA PRO A 79 11.46 20.35 5.80
C PRO A 79 10.06 20.10 6.42
N GLY A 80 9.17 19.33 5.76
CA GLY A 80 7.83 19.00 6.27
C GLY A 80 6.71 19.03 5.22
N VAL A 81 7.04 19.02 3.93
CA VAL A 81 6.07 19.07 2.82
C VAL A 81 5.45 17.68 2.64
N THR A 82 4.12 17.58 2.63
CA THR A 82 3.40 16.30 2.51
C THR A 82 2.65 16.14 1.19
N ILE A 83 2.67 14.93 0.62
CA ILE A 83 1.79 14.50 -0.47
C ILE A 83 1.04 13.24 -0.03
N ASN A 84 -0.24 13.14 -0.37
CA ASN A 84 -0.99 11.89 -0.34
C ASN A 84 -1.13 11.34 -1.76
N GLN A 85 -0.59 10.14 -1.98
CA GLN A 85 -0.68 9.41 -3.25
C GLN A 85 -1.73 8.29 -3.10
N PRO A 86 -2.86 8.34 -3.81
CA PRO A 86 -3.82 7.24 -3.80
C PRO A 86 -3.24 6.00 -4.49
N VAL A 87 -3.53 4.82 -3.93
CA VAL A 87 -3.11 3.52 -4.44
C VAL A 87 -4.36 2.64 -4.60
N PRO A 88 -4.57 2.01 -5.77
CA PRO A 88 -5.67 1.06 -5.96
C PRO A 88 -5.43 -0.21 -5.12
N ALA A 89 -6.42 -1.12 -5.09
CA ALA A 89 -6.28 -2.38 -4.36
C ALA A 89 -5.00 -3.16 -4.75
N MET A 90 -4.25 -3.63 -3.76
CA MET A 90 -2.98 -4.34 -3.93
C MET A 90 -3.13 -5.83 -3.58
N PRO A 91 -2.99 -6.75 -4.55
CA PRO A 91 -2.99 -8.19 -4.29
C PRO A 91 -1.89 -8.62 -3.30
N ALA A 92 -2.09 -9.75 -2.62
CA ALA A 92 -1.08 -10.38 -1.79
C ALA A 92 0.21 -10.66 -2.59
N GLY A 93 1.36 -10.29 -2.03
CA GLY A 93 2.68 -10.41 -2.67
C GLY A 93 2.99 -9.37 -3.75
N ALA A 94 2.10 -8.42 -4.04
CA ALA A 94 2.34 -7.38 -5.03
C ALA A 94 3.29 -6.29 -4.51
N THR A 95 4.09 -5.72 -5.42
CA THR A 95 4.95 -4.55 -5.16
C THR A 95 4.63 -3.44 -6.16
N GLN A 96 4.67 -2.18 -5.72
CA GLN A 96 4.50 -1.03 -6.61
C GLN A 96 5.58 0.03 -6.34
N MET A 97 6.21 0.51 -7.41
CA MET A 97 7.18 1.60 -7.36
C MET A 97 6.53 2.92 -7.76
N PHE A 98 6.86 3.98 -7.04
CA PHE A 98 6.46 5.36 -7.33
C PHE A 98 7.70 6.24 -7.48
N THR A 99 7.55 7.33 -8.23
CA THR A 99 8.48 8.46 -8.26
C THR A 99 7.66 9.73 -8.11
N LEU A 100 7.82 10.43 -6.99
CA LEU A 100 7.03 11.61 -6.65
C LEU A 100 7.93 12.82 -6.42
N SER A 101 7.39 14.01 -6.73
CA SER A 101 8.04 15.29 -6.52
C SER A 101 7.23 16.14 -5.55
N SER A 102 7.88 16.73 -4.54
CA SER A 102 7.25 17.66 -3.61
C SER A 102 6.66 18.88 -4.35
N PRO A 103 5.60 19.51 -3.83
CA PRO A 103 5.38 20.93 -4.02
C PRO A 103 6.63 21.74 -3.65
N PRO A 104 6.80 22.98 -4.17
CA PRO A 104 7.83 23.89 -3.70
C PRO A 104 7.68 24.16 -2.20
N GLY A 105 8.74 23.96 -1.42
CA GLY A 105 8.66 24.11 0.05
C GLY A 105 9.97 24.25 0.80
N GLY A 106 11.05 24.64 0.11
CA GLY A 106 12.39 24.78 0.69
C GLY A 106 13.34 23.64 0.30
N ASN A 107 14.64 23.89 0.47
CA ASN A 107 15.66 22.88 0.16
C ASN A 107 15.61 21.74 1.18
N CYS A 108 15.51 20.49 0.70
CA CYS A 108 15.55 19.30 1.56
C CYS A 108 16.92 19.13 2.24
N PHE A 109 18.02 19.49 1.57
CA PHE A 109 19.37 19.38 2.14
C PHE A 109 19.70 20.57 3.04
N ASN A 110 19.40 20.43 4.34
CA ASN A 110 19.71 21.45 5.35
C ASN A 110 19.96 20.85 6.76
N PRO A 111 21.11 20.18 7.01
CA PRO A 111 22.15 19.82 6.03
C PRO A 111 21.80 18.55 5.24
N ASP A 112 21.17 17.58 5.90
CA ASP A 112 20.76 16.30 5.32
C ASP A 112 19.30 16.36 4.84
N CYS A 113 18.90 15.41 4.00
CA CYS A 113 17.54 15.32 3.45
C CYS A 113 16.86 14.02 3.88
N THR A 114 15.81 14.11 4.70
CA THR A 114 14.98 12.96 5.12
C THR A 114 13.69 12.89 4.33
N ILE A 115 13.34 11.66 3.95
CA ILE A 115 12.05 11.30 3.36
C ILE A 115 11.40 10.26 4.26
N CYS A 116 10.16 10.50 4.67
CA CYS A 116 9.31 9.52 5.33
C CYS A 116 8.16 9.12 4.41
N VAL A 117 7.95 7.82 4.23
CA VAL A 117 6.81 7.23 3.51
C VAL A 117 5.99 6.41 4.51
N GLU A 118 4.68 6.51 4.42
CA GLU A 118 3.72 5.84 5.30
C GLU A 118 2.57 5.30 4.43
N VAL A 119 2.44 3.97 4.36
CA VAL A 119 1.31 3.31 3.68
C VAL A 119 0.11 3.25 4.63
N ASP A 120 -1.09 3.49 4.12
CA ASP A 120 -2.33 3.55 4.88
C ASP A 120 -2.22 4.37 6.18
N ASP A 121 -1.82 5.65 6.04
CA ASP A 121 -1.55 6.51 7.20
C ASP A 121 -2.81 6.89 8.01
N ALA A 122 -3.99 6.58 7.47
CA ALA A 122 -5.28 6.70 8.14
C ALA A 122 -5.74 5.41 8.84
N ASN A 123 -4.97 4.31 8.73
CA ASN A 123 -5.25 2.99 9.31
C ASN A 123 -6.65 2.46 8.93
N VAL A 124 -7.06 2.61 7.65
CA VAL A 124 -8.38 2.17 7.18
C VAL A 124 -8.43 0.72 6.69
N ILE A 125 -7.28 0.15 6.33
CA ILE A 125 -7.10 -1.26 6.03
C ILE A 125 -6.76 -1.99 7.34
N GLN A 126 -7.36 -3.15 7.59
CA GLN A 126 -7.02 -3.93 8.78
C GLN A 126 -5.93 -4.96 8.46
N GLU A 127 -4.74 -4.75 9.00
CA GLU A 127 -3.52 -5.40 8.55
C GLU A 127 -3.11 -6.54 9.48
N SER A 128 -2.14 -7.36 9.04
CA SER A 128 -1.51 -8.39 9.87
C SER A 128 -0.58 -7.77 10.92
N ASN A 129 -0.01 -6.61 10.59
CA ASN A 129 0.82 -5.76 11.41
C ASN A 129 0.59 -4.32 10.94
N GLU A 130 0.30 -3.40 11.86
CA GLU A 130 0.13 -1.97 11.56
C GLU A 130 1.44 -1.18 11.82
N GLY A 131 2.46 -1.84 12.39
CA GLY A 131 3.70 -1.22 12.87
C GLY A 131 4.83 -1.12 11.84
N ASN A 132 4.66 -1.71 10.66
CA ASN A 132 5.62 -1.75 9.53
C ASN A 132 5.20 -0.85 8.35
N ASN A 133 4.15 -0.06 8.53
CA ASN A 133 3.57 0.83 7.53
C ASN A 133 4.42 2.08 7.25
N LYS A 134 5.27 2.48 8.21
CA LYS A 134 6.10 3.69 8.13
C LYS A 134 7.58 3.37 7.96
N LYS A 135 8.25 4.08 7.06
CA LYS A 135 9.71 4.07 6.91
C LYS A 135 10.23 5.47 6.63
N CYS A 136 11.28 5.87 7.32
CA CYS A 136 12.04 7.08 7.01
C CYS A 136 13.45 6.70 6.54
N GLN A 137 14.03 7.48 5.64
CA GLN A 137 15.42 7.37 5.20
C GLN A 137 16.01 8.77 5.02
N THR A 138 17.23 8.96 5.48
CA THR A 138 17.99 10.21 5.36
C THR A 138 19.15 10.02 4.39
N LYS A 139 19.32 10.96 3.47
CA LYS A 139 20.51 11.09 2.63
C LYS A 139 21.36 12.25 3.17
N PRO A 140 22.63 12.02 3.55
CA PRO A 140 23.55 13.08 3.90
C PRO A 140 23.74 14.08 2.74
N GLY A 141 23.95 15.36 3.09
CA GLY A 141 24.25 16.45 2.15
C GLY A 141 25.67 16.45 1.59
#